data_AF-A0A3N5PJ52-F1
#
_entry.id   AF-A0A3N5PJ52-F1
#
_cell.length_a   1.000
_cell.length_b   1.000
_cell.length_c   1.000
_cell.angle_alpha   90.00
_cell.angle_beta   90.00
_cell.angle_gamma   90.00
#
_symmetry.space_group_name_H-M   'P 1'
#
loop_
_entity.id
_entity.type
_entity.pdbx_description
1 polymer ?
#
loop_
_entity_poly.entity_id
_entity_poly.type
_entity_poly.pdbx_seq_one_letter_code
_entity_poly.pdbx_strand_id
1 'polypeptide(L)'
;MPVKKSVKKPVAAKAKSKPAKLFYYRIFFDDNEKKNYMKSTLTHKQVEKYLKVYEKTHQKFLNSEFVDYLKKYDKKTEMIEISDISY
;
A
#
# COMPACT_ATOMS: atom_id res chain seq x y z
N MET A 1 18.23 50.85 -25.95
CA MET A 1 18.68 49.45 -25.77
C MET A 1 17.76 48.77 -24.76
N PRO A 2 17.01 47.70 -25.09
CA PRO A 2 16.11 47.07 -24.14
C PRO A 2 16.85 46.04 -23.26
N VAL A 3 16.78 46.23 -21.95
CA VAL A 3 17.31 45.31 -20.93
C VAL A 3 16.51 44.01 -20.92
N LYS A 4 17.19 42.90 -21.24
CA LYS A 4 16.64 41.54 -21.20
C LYS A 4 16.21 41.19 -19.76
N LYS A 5 14.91 41.05 -19.52
CA LYS A 5 14.37 40.47 -18.28
C LYS A 5 14.64 38.96 -18.29
N SER A 6 15.58 38.52 -17.44
CA SER A 6 15.84 37.10 -17.20
C SER A 6 14.62 36.44 -16.54
N VAL A 7 13.96 35.55 -17.30
CA VAL A 7 12.89 34.68 -16.83
C VAL A 7 13.46 33.72 -15.78
N LYS A 8 13.13 33.93 -14.51
CA LYS A 8 13.41 32.96 -13.44
C LYS A 8 12.52 31.74 -13.66
N LYS A 9 13.11 30.63 -14.11
CA LYS A 9 12.50 29.28 -14.06
C LYS A 9 12.08 28.98 -12.61
N PRO A 10 10.83 28.54 -12.35
CA PRO A 10 10.49 28.04 -11.03
C PRO A 10 11.26 26.73 -10.81
N VAL A 11 12.18 26.75 -9.84
CA VAL A 11 12.80 25.56 -9.29
C VAL A 11 11.67 24.69 -8.76
N ALA A 12 11.48 23.52 -9.37
CA ALA A 12 10.53 22.52 -8.93
C ALA A 12 10.73 22.30 -7.44
N ALA A 13 9.74 22.74 -6.65
CA ALA A 13 9.70 22.50 -5.23
C ALA A 13 9.81 20.99 -5.03
N LYS A 14 10.94 20.53 -4.49
CA LYS A 14 11.10 19.17 -3.99
C LYS A 14 9.90 18.93 -3.08
N ALA A 15 8.94 18.15 -3.56
CA ALA A 15 7.79 17.72 -2.79
C ALA A 15 8.37 17.08 -1.53
N LYS A 16 8.20 17.75 -0.39
CA LYS A 16 8.52 17.19 0.92
C LYS A 16 7.78 15.85 0.97
N SER A 17 8.53 14.75 0.83
CA SER A 17 7.97 13.40 0.96
C SER A 17 7.39 13.34 2.36
N LYS A 18 6.08 13.51 2.46
CA LYS A 18 5.33 13.27 3.69
C LYS A 18 5.75 11.89 4.18
N PRO A 19 5.96 11.69 5.49
CA PRO A 19 6.32 10.37 6.01
C PRO A 19 5.30 9.37 5.46
N ALA A 20 5.80 8.34 4.79
CA ALA A 20 4.96 7.32 4.18
C ALA A 20 4.11 6.71 5.31
N LYS A 21 2.82 7.06 5.33
CA LYS A 21 1.89 6.54 6.33
C LYS A 21 1.76 5.04 6.08
N LEU A 22 2.18 4.25 7.06
CA LEU A 22 1.89 2.83 7.11
C LEU A 22 0.48 2.66 7.64
N PHE A 23 -0.31 1.90 6.90
CA PHE A 23 -1.65 1.50 7.27
C PHE A 23 -1.64 0.00 7.60
N TYR A 24 -2.38 -0.37 8.64
CA TYR A 24 -2.56 -1.75 9.06
C TYR A 24 -3.98 -2.17 8.72
N TYR A 25 -4.10 -3.25 7.98
CA TYR A 25 -5.37 -3.81 7.54
C TYR A 25 -5.49 -5.23 8.07
N ARG A 26 -6.65 -5.59 8.59
CA ARG A 26 -6.97 -6.97 8.97
C ARG A 26 -7.44 -7.71 7.72
N ILE A 27 -6.88 -8.90 7.50
CA ILE A 27 -7.20 -9.76 6.36
C ILE A 27 -7.77 -11.06 6.91
N PHE A 28 -8.92 -11.48 6.38
CA PHE A 28 -9.72 -12.58 6.90
C PHE A 28 -10.00 -13.65 5.85
N PHE A 29 -9.21 -13.70 4.78
CA PHE A 29 -9.56 -14.53 3.63
C PHE A 29 -9.04 -15.96 3.71
N ASP A 30 -8.38 -16.34 4.81
CA ASP A 30 -7.99 -17.72 5.04
C ASP A 30 -9.01 -18.38 5.97
N ASP A 31 -9.37 -19.63 5.66
CA ASP A 31 -10.32 -20.45 6.42
C ASP A 31 -9.78 -20.78 7.83
N ASN A 32 -8.47 -20.62 8.05
CA ASN A 32 -7.92 -20.60 9.38
C ASN A 32 -8.35 -19.32 10.11
N GLU A 33 -9.02 -19.47 11.25
CA GLU A 33 -9.40 -18.40 12.21
C GLU A 33 -8.21 -17.55 12.76
N LYS A 34 -7.03 -17.68 12.16
CA LYS A 34 -5.85 -16.86 12.43
C LYS A 34 -6.13 -15.40 12.09
N LYS A 35 -5.77 -14.52 13.03
CA LYS A 35 -5.89 -13.07 12.85
C LYS A 35 -4.70 -12.60 12.01
N ASN A 36 -4.83 -12.69 10.69
CA ASN A 36 -3.82 -12.16 9.78
C ASN A 36 -4.05 -10.66 9.57
N TYR A 37 -2.96 -9.91 9.61
CA TYR A 37 -2.92 -8.50 9.28
C TYR A 37 -1.93 -8.28 8.13
N MET A 38 -2.08 -7.19 7.42
CA MET A 38 -1.04 -6.67 6.54
C MET A 38 -0.76 -5.23 6.89
N LYS A 39 0.52 -4.86 6.85
CA LYS A 39 0.90 -3.45 6.77
C LYS A 39 1.15 -3.11 5.32
N SER A 40 0.73 -1.95 4.86
CA SER A 40 1.03 -1.42 3.53
C SER A 40 1.11 0.10 3.58
N THR A 41 1.84 0.73 2.67
CA THR A 41 1.76 2.18 2.49
C THR A 41 0.62 2.61 1.58
N LEU A 42 -0.07 1.64 0.97
CA LEU A 42 -1.24 1.87 0.15
C LEU A 42 -2.40 2.36 1.00
N THR A 43 -3.10 3.35 0.49
CA THR A 43 -4.33 3.86 1.11
C THR A 43 -5.48 2.86 0.93
N HIS A 44 -6.51 2.97 1.77
CA HIS A 44 -7.67 2.06 1.73
C HIS A 44 -8.29 1.96 0.33
N LYS A 45 -8.47 3.10 -0.35
CA LYS A 45 -8.98 3.15 -1.74
C LYS A 45 -8.12 2.35 -2.73
N GLN A 46 -6.80 2.37 -2.56
CA GLN A 46 -5.90 1.61 -3.43
C GLN A 46 -6.00 0.13 -3.13
N VAL A 47 -5.96 -0.24 -1.85
CA VAL A 47 -6.12 -1.63 -1.40
C VAL A 47 -7.44 -2.22 -1.91
N GLU A 48 -8.56 -1.51 -1.77
CA GLU A 48 -9.86 -1.94 -2.30
C GLU A 48 -9.85 -2.12 -3.82
N LYS A 49 -9.17 -1.24 -4.55
CA LYS A 49 -9.05 -1.35 -6.00
C LYS A 49 -8.27 -2.61 -6.39
N TYR A 50 -7.14 -2.88 -5.73
CA TYR A 50 -6.36 -4.09 -5.94
C TYR A 50 -7.14 -5.34 -5.52
N LEU A 51 -7.90 -5.27 -4.43
CA LEU A 51 -8.74 -6.35 -3.94
C LEU A 51 -9.82 -6.72 -4.95
N LYS A 52 -10.52 -5.74 -5.53
CA LYS A 52 -11.53 -5.99 -6.59
C LYS A 52 -10.93 -6.57 -7.86
N VAL A 53 -9.73 -6.14 -8.25
CA VAL A 53 -9.03 -6.71 -9.40
C VAL A 53 -8.62 -8.15 -9.10
N TYR A 54 -8.06 -8.39 -7.92
CA TYR A 54 -7.67 -9.70 -7.46
C TYR A 54 -8.88 -10.65 -7.36
N GLU A 55 -10.04 -10.16 -6.88
CA GLU A 55 -11.31 -10.90 -6.81
C GLU A 55 -11.80 -11.37 -8.17
N LYS A 56 -11.68 -10.51 -9.19
CA LYS A 56 -12.09 -10.86 -10.55
C LYS A 56 -11.17 -11.86 -11.23
N THR A 57 -9.90 -11.90 -10.82
CA THR A 57 -8.88 -12.74 -11.47
C THR A 57 -8.68 -14.07 -10.75
N HIS A 58 -8.88 -14.12 -9.43
CA HIS A 58 -8.66 -15.32 -8.62
C HIS A 58 -9.99 -15.81 -8.01
N GLN A 59 -10.37 -17.05 -8.34
CA GLN A 59 -11.59 -17.70 -7.82
C GLN A 59 -11.44 -18.14 -6.35
N LYS A 60 -10.20 -18.20 -5.83
CA LYS A 60 -9.87 -18.48 -4.43
C LYS A 60 -9.02 -17.34 -3.89
N PHE A 61 -9.40 -16.81 -2.73
CA PHE A 61 -8.59 -15.82 -2.02
C PHE A 61 -7.65 -16.51 -1.05
N LEU A 62 -6.36 -16.21 -1.17
CA LEU A 62 -5.35 -16.61 -0.20
C LEU A 62 -4.68 -15.33 0.33
N ASN A 63 -4.60 -15.21 1.65
CA ASN A 63 -4.00 -14.03 2.30
C ASN A 63 -2.55 -13.80 1.83
N SER A 64 -1.75 -14.87 1.77
CA SER A 64 -0.34 -14.81 1.36
C SER A 64 -0.17 -14.35 -0.09
N GLU A 65 -1.01 -14.83 -1.01
CA GLU A 65 -0.95 -14.45 -2.41
C GLU A 65 -1.38 -12.99 -2.63
N PHE A 66 -2.42 -12.54 -1.91
CA PHE A 66 -2.85 -11.14 -2.00
C PHE A 66 -1.78 -10.18 -1.47
N VAL A 67 -1.12 -10.55 -0.37
CA VAL A 67 0.01 -9.76 0.16
C VAL A 67 1.20 -9.76 -0.80
N ASP A 68 1.55 -10.90 -1.41
CA ASP A 68 2.62 -10.97 -2.42
C ASP A 68 2.29 -10.11 -3.64
N TYR A 69 1.04 -10.16 -4.10
CA TYR A 69 0.54 -9.29 -5.17
C TYR A 69 0.69 -7.82 -4.83
N LEU A 70 0.27 -7.40 -3.63
CA LEU A 70 0.44 -6.02 -3.16
C LEU A 70 1.93 -5.65 -3.02
N LYS A 71 2.79 -6.60 -2.65
CA LYS A 71 4.24 -6.38 -2.52
C LYS A 71 4.92 -5.99 -3.83
N LYS A 72 4.36 -6.39 -4.98
CA LYS A 72 4.81 -5.95 -6.32
C LYS A 72 4.58 -4.46 -6.55
N TYR A 73 3.52 -3.89 -5.97
CA TYR A 73 3.18 -2.47 -6.10
C TYR A 73 3.77 -1.64 -4.94
N ASP A 74 3.78 -2.18 -3.73
CA ASP A 74 4.33 -1.56 -2.54
C ASP A 74 5.26 -2.53 -1.81
N LYS A 75 6.58 -2.34 -1.98
CA LYS A 75 7.63 -3.16 -1.35
C LYS A 75 7.57 -3.20 0.18
N LYS A 76 6.88 -2.23 0.80
CA LYS A 76 6.66 -2.14 2.24
C LYS A 76 5.46 -2.96 2.71
N THR A 77 4.75 -3.62 1.79
CA THR A 77 3.67 -4.51 2.15
C THR A 77 4.23 -5.79 2.75
N GLU A 78 3.81 -6.09 3.97
CA GLU A 78 4.18 -7.31 4.68
C GLU A 78 2.96 -7.89 5.39
N MET A 79 2.90 -9.22 5.40
CA MET A 79 1.92 -9.99 6.16
C MET A 79 2.40 -10.11 7.60
N ILE A 80 1.48 -9.92 8.53
CA ILE A 80 1.69 -9.97 9.97
C ILE A 80 0.73 -11.06 10.47
N GLU A 81 1.28 -12.22 10.83
CA GLU A 81 0.51 -13.28 11.47
C GLU A 81 0.53 -13.05 12.98
N ILE A 82 -0.63 -12.75 13.56
CA ILE A 82 -0.76 -12.65 15.02
C ILE A 82 -1.05 -14.05 15.55
N SER A 83 -0.02 -14.70 16.10
CA SER A 83 -0.12 -16.06 16.65
C SER A 83 -0.48 -16.10 18.13
N ASP A 84 -0.18 -15.06 18.89
CA ASP A 84 -0.49 -14.98 20.32
C ASP A 84 -0.76 -13.52 20.72
N ILE A 85 -1.84 -13.30 21.46
CA ILE A 85 -2.13 -12.05 22.14
C ILE A 85 -2.32 -12.37 23.61
N SER A 86 -1.22 -12.38 24.35
CA SER A 86 -1.20 -12.47 25.81
C SER A 86 -1.74 -11.17 26.44
N TYR A 87 -2.60 -11.31 27.47
CA TYR A 87 -3.28 -10.21 28.18
C TYR A 87 -2.64 -9.92 29.53
#